data_AF-A0A933A847-F1
#
_entry.id   AF-A0A933A847-F1
#
_cell.length_a   1.000
_cell.length_b   1.000
_cell.length_c   1.000
_cell.angle_alpha   90.00
_cell.angle_beta   90.00
_cell.angle_gamma   90.00
#
_symmetry.space_group_name_H-M   'P 1'
#
loop_
_entity.id
_entity.type
_entity.pdbx_description
1 polymer ?
#
loop_
_entity_poly.entity_id
_entity_poly.type
_entity_poly.pdbx_seq_one_letter_code
_entity_poly.pdbx_strand_id
1 'polypeptide(L)' 'EHLDRPGLLGAVGSVTGAANVNISAMHVSRLKPRGVALMILALDERPSESDLKKIKSIPDIYTAKMVKL' A
#
# COMPACT_ATOMS: atom_id res chain seq x y z
N GLU A 1 3.14 -7.55 -0.72
CA GLU A 1 2.12 -8.57 -0.98
C GLU A 1 0.98 -8.42 0.00
N HIS A 2 -0.25 -8.63 -0.45
CA HIS A 2 -1.46 -8.53 0.37
C HIS A 2 -2.52 -9.53 -0.10
N LEU A 3 -3.57 -9.73 0.71
CA LEU A 3 -4.79 -10.41 0.27
C LEU A 3 -5.77 -9.39 -0.32
N ASP A 4 -6.24 -9.61 -1.55
CA ASP A 4 -7.23 -8.74 -2.20
C ASP A 4 -8.57 -8.80 -1.46
N ARG A 5 -8.93 -7.74 -0.73
CA ARG A 5 -10.21 -7.63 -0.03
C ARG A 5 -10.75 -6.20 -0.08
N PRO A 6 -12.09 -6.05 -0.07
CA PRO A 6 -12.71 -4.73 0.04
C PRO A 6 -12.13 -3.91 1.19
N GLY A 7 -11.87 -2.63 0.93
CA GLY A 7 -11.35 -1.69 1.93
C GLY A 7 -9.83 -1.60 2.03
N LEU A 8 -9.06 -2.59 1.55
CA LEU A 8 -7.61 -2.59 1.71
C LEU A 8 -6.92 -1.42 0.98
N LEU A 9 -7.28 -1.17 -0.28
CA LEU A 9 -6.75 -0.01 -1.03
C LEU A 9 -7.10 1.31 -0.35
N GLY A 10 -8.33 1.41 0.18
CA GLY A 10 -8.80 2.57 0.92
C GLY A 10 -8.00 2.82 2.20
N ALA A 11 -7.74 1.77 2.98
CA ALA A 11 -6.92 1.86 4.19
C ALA A 11 -5.49 2.34 3.89
N VAL A 12 -4.87 1.82 2.81
CA VAL A 12 -3.55 2.29 2.37
C VAL A 12 -3.60 3.77 1.96
N GLY A 13 -4.60 4.15 1.16
CA GLY A 13 -4.81 5.54 0.74
C GLY A 13 -5.08 6.50 1.90
N SER A 14 -5.79 6.05 2.95
CA SER A 14 -6.00 6.83 4.17
C SER A 14 -4.69 7.07 4.92
N VAL A 15 -3.79 6.08 5.00
CA VAL A 15 -2.48 6.25 5.64
C VAL A 15 -1.62 7.23 4.87
N THR A 16 -1.53 7.10 3.54
CA THR A 16 -0.73 8.04 2.72
C THR A 16 -1.32 9.45 2.73
N GLY A 17 -2.65 9.57 2.66
CA GLY A 17 -3.33 10.87 2.78
C GLY A 17 -3.11 11.54 4.13
N ALA A 18 -3.21 10.79 5.24
CA ALA A 18 -2.91 11.31 6.58
C ALA A 18 -1.43 11.69 6.75
N ALA A 19 -0.53 11.06 5.99
CA ALA A 19 0.88 11.43 5.94
C ALA A 19 1.18 12.60 5.00
N ASN A 20 0.16 13.15 4.32
CA ASN A 20 0.30 14.17 3.28
C ASN A 20 1.28 13.75 2.16
N VAL A 21 1.19 12.50 1.74
CA VAL A 21 1.99 11.92 0.64
C VAL A 21 1.07 11.59 -0.53
N ASN A 22 1.37 12.16 -1.70
CA ASN A 22 0.57 11.90 -2.89
C ASN A 22 0.96 10.59 -3.59
N ILE A 23 -0.02 9.94 -4.23
CA ILE A 23 0.19 8.73 -5.04
C ILE A 23 0.12 9.13 -6.52
N SER A 24 1.26 9.22 -7.20
CA SER A 24 1.31 9.55 -8.63
C SER A 24 0.93 8.38 -9.53
N ALA A 25 1.12 7.15 -9.08
CA ALA A 25 0.63 5.96 -9.78
C ALA A 25 0.35 4.81 -8.81
N MET A 26 -0.67 4.00 -9.14
CA MET A 26 -0.99 2.77 -8.45
C MET A 26 -1.20 1.65 -9.46
N HIS A 27 -0.49 0.54 -9.28
CA HIS A 27 -0.71 -0.67 -10.06
C HIS A 27 -1.07 -1.82 -9.13
N VAL A 28 -2.14 -2.55 -9.45
CA VAL A 28 -2.61 -3.69 -8.67
C VAL A 28 -2.74 -4.89 -9.60
N SER A 29 -2.09 -5.98 -9.22
CA SER A 29 -2.21 -7.27 -9.91
C SER A 29 -2.54 -8.36 -8.92
N ARG A 30 -3.37 -9.32 -9.33
CA ARG A 30 -3.86 -10.41 -8.49
C ARG A 30 -3.85 -11.72 -9.27
N LEU A 31 -3.51 -12.82 -8.59
CA LEU A 31 -3.53 -14.15 -9.20
C LEU A 31 -4.96 -14.65 -9.44
N LYS A 32 -5.89 -14.31 -8.55
CA LYS A 32 -7.32 -14.58 -8.65
C LYS A 32 -8.12 -13.57 -7.83
N PRO A 33 -9.41 -13.36 -8.12
CA PRO A 33 -10.28 -12.54 -7.27
C PRO A 33 -10.25 -13.02 -5.82
N ARG A 34 -10.13 -12.07 -4.88
CA ARG A 34 -10.05 -12.35 -3.43
C ARG A 34 -8.86 -13.23 -3.01
N GLY A 35 -7.82 -13.31 -3.86
CA GLY A 35 -6.59 -14.05 -3.61
C GLY A 35 -5.40 -13.16 -3.31
N VAL A 36 -4.21 -13.76 -3.31
CA VAL A 36 -2.95 -13.02 -3.15
C VAL A 36 -2.77 -12.03 -4.30
N ALA A 37 -2.35 -10.82 -3.94
CA ALA A 37 -2.17 -9.70 -4.83
C ALA A 37 -0.91 -8.89 -4.50
N LEU A 38 -0.43 -8.16 -5.50
CA LEU A 38 0.64 -7.19 -5.40
C LEU A 38 0.11 -5.81 -5.74
N MET A 39 0.46 -4.84 -4.89
CA MET A 39 0.23 -3.43 -5.13
C MET A 39 1.58 -2.74 -5.22
N ILE A 40 1.76 -1.92 -6.25
CA ILE A 40 2.92 -1.03 -6.44
C ILE A 40 2.40 0.40 -6.43
N LEU A 41 3.02 1.24 -5.61
CA LEU A 41 2.72 2.67 -5.49
C LEU A 41 3.94 3.47 -5.92
N ALA A 42 3.74 4.41 -6.83
CA ALA A 42 4.66 5.53 -7.01
C ALA A 42 4.17 6.68 -6.13
N LEU A 43 5.07 7.20 -5.30
CA LEU A 43 4.79 8.26 -4.33
C LEU A 43 5.64 9.47 -4.67
N ASP A 44 5.07 10.66 -4.56
CA ASP A 44 5.79 11.90 -4.86
C ASP A 44 6.77 12.25 -3.74
N GLU A 45 6.40 11.95 -2.50
CA GLU A 45 7.24 12.10 -1.31
C GLU A 45 7.58 10.77 -0.65
N ARG A 46 8.68 10.75 0.09
CA ARG A 46 9.07 9.60 0.90
C ARG A 46 8.26 9.57 2.20
N PRO A 47 7.47 8.50 2.49
CA PRO A 47 6.78 8.36 3.76
C PRO A 47 7.77 8.21 4.92
N SER A 48 7.39 8.65 6.11
CA SER A 48 8.19 8.41 7.31
C SER A 48 8.22 6.92 7.67
N GLU A 49 9.17 6.50 8.50
CA GLU A 49 9.19 5.13 9.00
C GLU A 49 7.93 4.77 9.79
N SER A 50 7.33 5.77 10.46
CA SER A 50 6.09 5.55 11.21
C SER A 50 4.91 5.30 10.29
N ASP A 51 4.84 5.97 9.13
CA ASP A 51 3.79 5.75 8.14
C ASP A 51 3.95 4.41 7.43
N LEU A 52 5.21 4.03 7.12
CA LEU A 52 5.50 2.69 6.62
C LEU A 52 5.12 1.59 7.61
N LYS A 53 5.31 1.82 8.92
CA LYS A 53 4.84 0.90 9.97
C LYS A 53 3.31 0.83 9.99
N LYS A 54 2.60 1.96 9.90
CA LYS A 54 1.13 1.96 9.81
C LYS A 54 0.63 1.14 8.63
N ILE A 55 1.23 1.29 7.44
CA ILE A 55 0.89 0.48 6.26
C ILE A 55 1.11 -1.00 6.54
N LYS A 56 2.28 -1.38 7.08
CA LYS A 56 2.58 -2.79 7.43
C LYS A 56 1.65 -3.38 8.50
N SER A 57 1.05 -2.54 9.33
CA SER A 57 0.10 -2.97 10.36
C SER A 57 -1.35 -3.09 9.84
N ILE A 58 -1.63 -2.70 8.60
CA ILE A 58 -2.95 -2.92 8.00
C ILE A 58 -3.18 -4.43 7.89
N PRO A 59 -4.32 -4.96 8.39
CA PRO A 59 -4.66 -6.36 8.26
C PRO A 59 -4.56 -6.83 6.81
N ASP A 60 -4.11 -8.06 6.62
CA ASP A 60 -3.95 -8.70 5.31
C ASP A 60 -2.86 -8.07 4.40
N ILE A 61 -2.04 -7.13 4.90
CA ILE A 61 -0.74 -6.77 4.29
C ILE A 61 0.34 -7.66 4.87
N TYR A 62 0.80 -8.64 4.08
CA TYR A 62 1.85 -9.56 4.51
C TYR A 62 3.23 -8.95 4.41
N THR A 63 3.47 -8.17 3.36
CA THR A 63 4.76 -7.51 3.13
C THR A 63 4.58 -6.16 2.45
N ALA A 64 5.34 -5.17 2.93
CA ALA A 64 5.51 -3.89 2.26
C ALA A 64 6.98 -3.49 2.29
N LYS A 65 7.52 -3.08 1.14
CA LYS A 65 8.90 -2.63 1.00
C LYS A 65 8.90 -1.31 0.23
N MET A 66 9.69 -0.37 0.70
CA MET A 66 9.97 0.86 -0.03
C MET A 66 11.22 0.64 -0.86
N VAL A 67 11.16 1.01 -2.13
CA VAL A 67 12.28 0.93 -3.07
C VAL A 67 12.51 2.34 -3.60
N LYS A 68 13.78 2.75 -3.63
CA LYS A 68 14.20 3.98 -4.32
C LYS A 68 14.73 3.58 -5.68
N LEU A 69 14.13 4.15 -6.73
CA LEU A 69 14.61 4.01 -8.11
C LEU A 69 15.75 5.01 -8.37
#